data_AF-A0A7K1TPM3-F1
#
_entry.id   AF-A0A7K1TPM3-F1
#
_cell.length_a   1.000
_cell.length_b   1.000
_cell.length_c   1.000
_cell.angle_alpha   90.00
_cell.angle_beta   90.00
_cell.angle_gamma   90.00
#
_symmetry.space_group_name_H-M   'P 1'
#
loop_
_entity.id
_entity.type
_entity.pdbx_description
1 polymer ?
#
loop_
_entity_poly.entity_id
_entity_poly.type
_entity_poly.pdbx_seq_one_letter_code
_entity_poly.pdbx_strand_id
1 'polypeptide(L)'
;MNQSLLGTLTAALLVWEALLLIPMIPGKLIDTRDFSPLPRWQFNTFNVFLTTLGLASFVVAGFAMADQHWAFVAALVLSLGYVAVFAADLFEVFPVVPDRLPVQLLILEAIALASAGVGVVIAIQGMRM
;
A
#
# COMPACT_ATOMS: atom_id res chain seq x y z
N MET A 1 7.49 -10.60 21.48
CA MET A 1 6.05 -10.76 21.13
C MET A 1 5.85 -12.21 20.75
N ASN A 2 4.66 -12.77 20.99
CA ASN A 2 4.37 -14.12 20.52
C ASN A 2 4.15 -14.08 19.00
N GLN A 3 4.56 -15.13 18.28
CA GLN A 3 4.41 -15.24 16.83
C GLN A 3 2.98 -14.96 16.34
N SER A 4 1.99 -15.50 17.06
CA SER A 4 0.56 -15.26 16.79
C SER A 4 0.16 -13.78 16.85
N LEU A 5 0.74 -12.99 17.76
CA LEU A 5 0.49 -11.55 17.83
C LEU A 5 1.11 -10.82 16.63
N LEU A 6 2.33 -11.19 16.23
CA LEU A 6 2.98 -10.60 15.05
C LEU A 6 2.22 -10.93 13.78
N GLY A 7 1.80 -12.19 13.58
CA GLY A 7 0.98 -12.59 12.45
C GLY A 7 -0.33 -11.80 12.37
N THR A 8 -1.00 -11.61 13.50
CA THR A 8 -2.22 -10.79 13.60
C THR A 8 -1.98 -9.33 13.24
N LEU A 9 -0.91 -8.72 13.76
CA LEU A 9 -0.57 -7.32 13.46
C LEU A 9 -0.15 -7.13 12.00
N THR A 10 0.63 -8.05 11.44
CA THR A 10 0.98 -8.07 10.02
C THR A 10 -0.27 -8.15 9.16
N ALA A 11 -1.19 -9.07 9.47
CA ALA A 11 -2.44 -9.22 8.74
C ALA A 11 -3.30 -7.95 8.82
N ALA A 12 -3.47 -7.39 10.03
CA ALA A 12 -4.24 -6.18 10.26
C ALA A 12 -3.68 -4.99 9.47
N LEU A 13 -2.36 -4.80 9.48
CA LEU A 13 -1.73 -3.71 8.73
C LEU A 13 -1.84 -3.91 7.22
N LEU A 14 -1.65 -5.12 6.70
CA LEU A 14 -1.81 -5.38 5.26
C LEU A 14 -3.25 -5.13 4.79
N VAL A 15 -4.24 -5.53 5.58
CA VAL A 15 -5.66 -5.22 5.31
C VAL A 15 -5.90 -3.72 5.38
N TRP A 16 -5.38 -3.05 6.40
CA TRP A 16 -5.48 -1.60 6.56
C TRP A 16 -4.92 -0.84 5.36
N GLU A 17 -3.71 -1.17 4.91
CA GLU A 17 -3.09 -0.57 3.71
C GLU A 17 -3.93 -0.79 2.46
N ALA A 18 -4.42 -2.02 2.25
CA ALA A 18 -5.26 -2.32 1.10
C ALA A 18 -6.56 -1.50 1.12
N LEU A 19 -7.16 -1.30 2.29
CA LEU A 19 -8.36 -0.48 2.45
C LEU A 19 -8.10 1.01 2.25
N LEU A 20 -6.97 1.52 2.73
CA LEU A 20 -6.55 2.90 2.48
C LEU A 20 -6.29 3.14 0.98
N LEU A 21 -5.72 2.16 0.28
CA LEU A 21 -5.40 2.29 -1.14
C LEU A 21 -6.64 2.45 -2.02
N ILE A 22 -7.73 1.72 -1.74
CA ILE A 22 -8.96 1.69 -2.57
C ILE A 22 -9.47 3.09 -2.96
N PRO A 23 -9.71 4.03 -2.03
CA PRO A 23 -10.22 5.35 -2.38
C PRO A 23 -9.18 6.27 -3.04
N MET A 24 -7.89 5.97 -2.88
CA MET A 24 -6.76 6.75 -3.42
C MET A 24 -6.34 6.33 -4.83
N ILE A 25 -6.94 5.28 -5.40
CA ILE A 25 -6.65 4.86 -6.78
C ILE A 25 -6.96 6.04 -7.74
N PRO A 26 -6.04 6.40 -8.65
CA PRO A 26 -6.23 7.50 -9.59
C PRO A 26 -7.54 7.43 -10.38
N GLY A 27 -8.27 8.55 -10.42
CA GLY A 27 -9.55 8.66 -11.12
C GLY A 27 -10.72 7.99 -10.39
N LYS A 28 -10.62 7.78 -9.08
CA LYS A 28 -11.68 7.20 -8.24
C LYS A 28 -12.20 8.19 -7.18
N LEU A 29 -12.48 7.69 -5.98
CA LEU A 29 -13.31 8.33 -4.97
C LEU A 29 -12.68 9.62 -4.42
N ILE A 30 -11.40 9.58 -4.06
CA ILE A 30 -10.69 10.69 -3.43
C ILE A 30 -9.75 11.38 -4.42
N ASP A 31 -9.08 10.61 -5.27
CA ASP A 31 -8.29 11.18 -6.35
C ASP A 31 -9.18 11.57 -7.55
N THR A 32 -9.67 12.81 -7.51
CA THR A 32 -10.60 13.37 -8.50
C THR A 32 -9.91 14.12 -9.64
N ARG A 33 -8.59 14.00 -9.78
CA ARG A 33 -7.82 14.67 -10.83
C ARG A 33 -8.10 14.06 -12.21
N ASP A 34 -7.99 14.85 -13.28
CA ASP A 34 -8.13 14.38 -14.65
C ASP A 34 -6.81 13.80 -15.18
N PHE A 35 -6.80 12.48 -15.35
CA PHE A 35 -5.69 11.73 -15.93
C PHE A 35 -5.84 11.47 -17.43
N SER A 36 -6.86 12.02 -18.09
CA SER A 36 -7.05 11.93 -19.55
C SER A 36 -5.86 12.38 -20.40
N PRO A 37 -4.99 13.33 -19.97
CA PRO A 37 -3.80 13.71 -20.72
C PRO A 37 -2.69 12.65 -20.71
N LEU A 38 -2.69 11.71 -19.77
CA LEU A 38 -1.64 10.70 -19.66
C LEU A 38 -1.80 9.59 -20.71
N PRO A 39 -0.70 8.97 -21.17
CA PRO A 39 -0.78 7.78 -22.00
C PRO A 39 -1.57 6.67 -21.29
N ARG A 40 -2.61 6.15 -21.96
CA ARG A 40 -3.51 5.12 -21.38
C ARG A 40 -2.78 3.90 -20.85
N TRP A 41 -1.68 3.50 -21.48
CA TRP A 41 -0.87 2.36 -21.04
C TRP A 41 -0.24 2.62 -19.67
N GLN A 42 0.24 3.83 -19.40
CA GLN A 42 0.87 4.20 -18.14
C GLN A 42 -0.15 4.21 -17.01
N PHE A 43 -1.29 4.88 -17.23
CA PHE A 43 -2.41 4.91 -16.29
C PHE A 43 -2.94 3.50 -15.97
N ASN A 44 -3.15 2.67 -17.00
CA ASN A 44 -3.67 1.32 -16.81
C ASN A 44 -2.66 0.42 -16.09
N THR A 45 -1.38 0.49 -16.45
CA THR A 45 -0.33 -0.34 -15.83
C THR A 45 -0.19 0.00 -14.36
N PHE A 46 -0.20 1.29 -14.02
CA PHE A 46 -0.15 1.75 -12.64
C PHE A 46 -1.36 1.26 -11.84
N ASN A 47 -2.58 1.38 -12.37
CA ASN A 47 -3.78 0.87 -11.72
C ASN A 47 -3.80 -0.66 -11.54
N VAL A 48 -3.31 -1.41 -12.52
CA VAL A 48 -3.14 -2.87 -12.41
C VAL A 48 -2.14 -3.21 -11.30
N PHE A 49 -1.02 -2.47 -11.23
CA PHE A 49 -0.04 -2.63 -10.17
C PHE A 49 -0.65 -2.36 -8.79
N LEU A 50 -1.34 -1.23 -8.59
CA LEU A 50 -2.00 -0.89 -7.32
C LEU A 50 -3.06 -1.93 -6.93
N THR A 51 -3.86 -2.38 -7.90
CA THR A 51 -4.88 -3.41 -7.67
C THR A 51 -4.24 -4.73 -7.24
N THR A 52 -3.14 -5.13 -7.89
CA THR A 52 -2.40 -6.35 -7.55
C THR A 52 -1.79 -6.25 -6.16
N LEU A 53 -1.22 -5.09 -5.81
CA LEU A 53 -0.66 -4.83 -4.48
C LEU A 53 -1.73 -4.98 -3.39
N GLY A 54 -2.90 -4.36 -3.58
CA GLY A 54 -4.03 -4.48 -2.67
C GLY A 54 -4.54 -5.91 -2.52
N LEU A 55 -4.75 -6.63 -3.63
CA LEU A 55 -5.22 -8.02 -3.60
C LEU A 55 -4.22 -8.98 -2.95
N ALA A 56 -2.92 -8.82 -3.27
CA ALA A 56 -1.86 -9.62 -2.67
C ALA A 56 -1.80 -9.41 -1.15
N SER A 57 -2.12 -8.20 -0.66
CA SER A 57 -2.15 -7.89 0.76
C SER A 57 -3.18 -8.70 1.53
N PHE A 58 -4.39 -8.87 0.98
CA PHE A 58 -5.42 -9.74 1.59
C PHE A 58 -4.98 -11.21 1.64
N VAL A 59 -4.35 -11.69 0.57
CA VAL A 59 -3.85 -13.08 0.49
C VAL A 59 -2.75 -13.31 1.53
N VAL A 60 -1.75 -12.44 1.59
CA VAL A 60 -0.64 -12.54 2.55
C VAL A 60 -1.13 -12.36 3.98
N ALA A 61 -2.12 -11.50 4.23
CA ALA A 61 -2.74 -11.37 5.54
C ALA A 61 -3.34 -12.71 6.02
N GLY A 62 -4.04 -13.45 5.15
CA GLY A 62 -4.56 -14.78 5.47
C GLY A 62 -3.45 -15.77 5.84
N PHE A 63 -2.32 -15.75 5.12
CA PHE A 63 -1.18 -16.60 5.44
C PHE A 63 -0.46 -16.19 6.72
N ALA A 64 -0.38 -14.90 7.02
CA ALA A 64 0.18 -14.40 8.28
C ALA A 64 -0.68 -14.84 9.49
N MET A 65 -2.01 -14.87 9.34
CA MET A 65 -2.91 -15.42 10.37
C MET A 65 -2.82 -16.94 10.51
N ALA A 66 -2.38 -17.65 9.47
CA ALA A 66 -2.14 -19.09 9.49
C ALA A 66 -0.73 -19.46 9.99
N ASP A 67 -0.03 -18.54 10.66
CA ASP A 67 1.32 -18.70 11.20
C ASP A 67 2.37 -19.17 10.17
N GLN A 68 2.17 -18.83 8.89
CA GLN A 68 3.13 -19.18 7.83
C GLN A 68 4.31 -18.21 7.85
N HIS A 69 5.50 -18.69 8.20
CA HIS A 69 6.70 -17.84 8.32
C HIS A 69 7.06 -17.05 7.06
N TRP A 70 6.84 -17.63 5.87
CA TRP A 70 7.11 -16.94 4.60
C TRP A 70 6.22 -15.71 4.40
N ALA A 71 5.07 -15.65 5.07
CA ALA A 71 4.15 -14.52 5.00
C ALA A 71 4.80 -13.23 5.52
N PHE A 72 5.76 -13.30 6.45
CA PHE A 72 6.49 -12.13 6.90
C PHE A 72 7.42 -11.56 5.83
N VAL A 73 8.05 -12.43 5.02
CA VAL A 73 8.87 -12.01 3.88
C VAL A 73 7.98 -11.35 2.82
N ALA A 74 6.85 -11.98 2.50
CA ALA A 74 5.89 -11.42 1.54
C ALA A 74 5.29 -10.09 2.04
N ALA A 75 4.97 -10.00 3.34
CA ALA A 75 4.48 -8.78 3.96
C ALA A 75 5.52 -7.66 3.88
N LEU A 76 6.81 -7.95 4.11
CA LEU A 76 7.87 -6.98 3.95
C LEU A 76 7.91 -6.42 2.51
N VAL A 77 7.84 -7.30 1.51
CA VAL A 77 7.84 -6.88 0.09
C VAL A 77 6.64 -5.98 -0.21
N LEU A 78 5.44 -6.35 0.28
CA LEU A 78 4.23 -5.55 0.08
C LEU A 78 4.30 -4.21 0.80
N SER A 79 4.73 -4.17 2.06
CA SER A 79 4.90 -2.93 2.83
C SER A 79 5.94 -2.00 2.19
N LEU A 80 7.05 -2.54 1.68
CA LEU A 80 8.00 -1.76 0.89
C LEU A 80 7.40 -1.23 -0.42
N GLY A 81 6.53 -2.03 -1.06
CA GLY A 81 5.74 -1.59 -2.22
C GLY A 81 4.85 -0.40 -1.90
N TYR A 82 4.10 -0.45 -0.79
CA TYR A 82 3.29 0.69 -0.32
C TYR A 82 4.15 1.92 0.00
N VAL A 83 5.26 1.74 0.73
CA VAL A 83 6.20 2.84 1.00
C VAL A 83 6.68 3.47 -0.31
N ALA A 84 7.09 2.66 -1.29
CA ALA A 84 7.57 3.15 -2.57
C ALA A 84 6.49 3.94 -3.32
N VAL A 85 5.25 3.46 -3.35
CA VAL A 85 4.12 4.16 -3.99
C VAL A 85 3.83 5.48 -3.30
N PHE A 86 3.57 5.47 -2.00
CA PHE A 86 3.15 6.68 -1.29
C PHE A 86 4.27 7.71 -1.17
N ALA A 87 5.53 7.27 -1.03
CA ALA A 87 6.66 8.18 -1.11
C ALA A 87 6.81 8.77 -2.51
N ALA A 88 6.70 7.94 -3.57
CA ALA A 88 6.80 8.44 -4.95
C ALA A 88 5.70 9.45 -5.28
N ASP A 89 4.49 9.28 -4.75
CA ASP A 89 3.39 10.24 -4.93
C ASP A 89 3.67 11.55 -4.17
N LEU A 90 4.02 11.46 -2.87
CA LEU A 90 4.33 12.63 -2.04
C LEU A 90 5.55 13.44 -2.51
N PHE A 91 6.52 12.78 -3.16
CA PHE A 91 7.69 13.43 -3.76
C PHE A 91 7.50 13.82 -5.23
N GLU A 92 6.27 13.75 -5.76
CA GLU A 92 5.93 14.16 -7.13
C GLU A 92 6.76 13.43 -8.21
N VAL A 93 7.13 12.17 -7.95
CA VAL A 93 7.91 11.33 -8.89
C VAL A 93 7.03 10.83 -10.03
N PHE A 94 5.73 10.63 -9.77
CA PHE A 94 4.75 10.29 -10.80
C PHE A 94 4.45 11.49 -11.71
N PRO A 95 3.94 11.25 -12.94
CA PRO A 95 3.55 12.34 -13.84
C PRO A 95 2.54 13.27 -13.16
N VAL A 96 2.91 14.54 -13.05
CA VAL A 96 2.07 15.56 -12.43
C VAL A 96 1.04 16.05 -13.45
N VAL A 97 -0.23 15.95 -13.08
CA VAL A 97 -1.34 16.57 -13.81
C VAL A 97 -1.58 18.00 -13.32
N PRO A 98 -2.11 18.90 -14.16
CA PRO A 98 -2.31 20.31 -13.79
C PRO A 98 -3.30 20.54 -12.63
N ASP A 99 -4.15 19.54 -12.37
CA ASP A 99 -5.15 19.60 -11.32
C ASP A 99 -4.52 19.60 -9.94
N ARG A 100 -5.06 20.46 -9.07
CA ARG A 100 -4.59 20.55 -7.68
C ARG A 100 -4.85 19.24 -6.95
N LEU A 101 -3.86 18.77 -6.21
CA LEU A 101 -3.99 17.61 -5.34
C LEU A 101 -5.04 17.88 -4.24
N PRO A 102 -6.06 17.01 -4.10
CA PRO A 102 -7.02 17.12 -3.01
C PRO A 102 -6.32 17.01 -1.65
N VAL A 103 -6.67 17.87 -0.70
CA VAL A 103 -6.07 17.84 0.65
C VAL A 103 -6.35 16.51 1.36
N GLN A 104 -7.52 15.91 1.11
CA GLN A 104 -7.86 14.59 1.65
C GLN A 104 -6.91 13.50 1.13
N LEU A 105 -6.51 13.59 -0.14
CA LEU A 105 -5.57 12.65 -0.75
C LEU A 105 -4.20 12.75 -0.07
N LEU A 106 -3.68 13.97 0.10
CA LEU A 106 -2.41 14.23 0.79
C LEU A 106 -2.37 13.62 2.20
N ILE A 107 -3.45 13.82 2.96
CA ILE A 107 -3.55 13.32 4.34
C ILE A 107 -3.53 11.79 4.34
N LEU A 108 -4.29 11.16 3.44
CA LEU A 108 -4.35 9.70 3.37
C LEU A 108 -3.03 9.10 2.90
N GLU A 109 -2.36 9.70 1.92
CA GLU A 109 -1.02 9.29 1.46
C GLU A 109 0.00 9.36 2.60
N ALA A 110 -0.01 10.43 3.39
CA ALA A 110 0.88 10.57 4.54
C ALA A 110 0.59 9.53 5.63
N ILE A 111 -0.69 9.27 5.94
CA ILE A 111 -1.10 8.24 6.89
C ILE A 111 -0.65 6.86 6.39
N ALA A 112 -0.91 6.55 5.12
CA ALA A 112 -0.60 5.28 4.50
C ALA A 112 0.92 5.04 4.44
N LEU A 113 1.72 6.07 4.11
CA LEU A 113 3.18 5.99 4.16
C LEU A 113 3.67 5.67 5.58
N ALA A 114 3.12 6.34 6.59
CA ALA A 114 3.49 6.11 7.98
C ALA A 114 3.11 4.69 8.44
N SER A 115 1.90 4.22 8.14
CA SER A 115 1.46 2.86 8.49
C SER A 115 2.23 1.78 7.73
N ALA A 116 2.61 2.03 6.47
CA ALA A 116 3.42 1.11 5.69
C ALA A 116 4.83 0.98 6.29
N GLY A 117 5.41 2.08 6.79
CA GLY A 117 6.64 2.08 7.57
C GLY A 117 6.55 1.22 8.83
N VAL A 118 5.43 1.30 9.56
CA VAL A 118 5.17 0.40 10.70
C VAL A 118 5.09 -1.06 10.23
N GLY A 119 4.40 -1.33 9.11
CA GLY A 119 4.30 -2.65 8.49
C GLY A 119 5.67 -3.27 8.19
N VAL A 120 6.60 -2.48 7.63
CA VAL A 120 7.99 -2.90 7.39
C VAL A 120 8.66 -3.35 8.70
N VAL A 121 8.56 -2.55 9.77
CA VAL A 121 9.18 -2.88 11.05
C VAL A 121 8.61 -4.16 11.64
N ILE A 122 7.29 -4.33 11.63
CA ILE A 122 6.63 -5.54 12.15
C ILE A 122 7.02 -6.76 11.31
N ALA A 123 7.05 -6.65 9.99
CA ALA A 123 7.46 -7.74 9.11
C ALA A 123 8.92 -8.17 9.39
N ILE A 124 9.84 -7.21 9.57
CA ILE A 124 11.24 -7.50 9.95
C ILE A 124 11.32 -8.21 11.30
N GLN A 125 10.52 -7.80 12.28
CA GLN A 125 10.48 -8.48 13.58
C GLN A 125 9.93 -9.90 13.46
N GLY A 126 8.89 -10.11 12.64
CA GLY A 126 8.32 -11.43 12.35
C GLY A 126 9.30 -12.41 11.71
N MET A 127 10.18 -11.94 10.83
CA MET A 127 11.23 -12.77 10.22
C MET A 127 12.35 -13.18 11.20
N ARG A 128 12.49 -12.50 12.34
CA ARG A 128 13.57 -12.75 13.31
C ARG A 128 13.19 -13.73 14.42
N MET A 129 11.93 -14.15 14.48
CA MET A 129 11.43 -15.15 15.42
C MET A 129 11.44 -16.53 14.78
#